data_AF-A0A402AFH4-F1
#
_entry.id   AF-A0A402AFH4-F1
#
_cell.length_a   1.000
_cell.length_b   1.000
_cell.length_c   1.000
_cell.angle_alpha   90.00
_cell.angle_beta   90.00
_cell.angle_gamma   90.00
#
_symmetry.space_group_name_H-M   'P 1'
#
loop_
_entity.id
_entity.type
_entity.pdbx_description
1 polymer ?
#
loop_
_entity_poly.entity_id
_entity_poly.type
_entity_poly.pdbx_seq_one_letter_code
_entity_poly.pdbx_strand_id
1 'polypeptide(L)'
;MGDFNSLSPKDAFTASALLKYVMRLDTRRKNLTLNDGHPHLNSVVPPKLRFLNPVLRTVARSELLCNLFDLAAYFYAPRGCIRLLSEYYTDCFRHLHPHEQGFTCPAAAPAGRIDYIFADPTLVERLEMCHVLVTGEDDFLGEHASDHLAVTAEFGLGVVPEVPATPTDNAISDSAVSRP
;
A
#
# COMPACT_ATOMS: atom_id res chain seq x y z
N MET A 1 0.99 7.83 14.27
CA MET A 1 0.94 7.10 12.99
C MET A 1 -0.31 6.26 13.00
N GLY A 2 -1.36 6.78 12.37
CA GLY A 2 -2.66 6.10 12.22
C GLY A 2 -2.74 5.32 10.91
N ASP A 3 -1.65 5.25 10.16
CA ASP A 3 -1.67 4.87 8.74
C ASP A 3 -1.51 3.35 8.56
N PHE A 4 -0.92 2.66 9.55
CA PHE A 4 -0.80 1.18 9.57
C PHE A 4 -2.07 0.45 10.02
N ASN A 5 -3.23 1.09 9.87
CA ASN A 5 -4.53 0.47 10.18
C ASN A 5 -5.07 -0.41 9.03
N SER A 6 -4.39 -0.41 7.89
CA SER A 6 -4.78 -1.08 6.64
C SER A 6 -3.72 -2.09 6.19
N LEU A 7 -3.11 -2.86 7.09
CA LEU A 7 -2.16 -3.89 6.69
C LEU A 7 -2.88 -5.13 6.12
N SER A 8 -2.33 -5.71 5.06
CA SER A 8 -2.78 -7.00 4.55
C SER A 8 -2.41 -8.13 5.51
N PRO A 9 -3.21 -9.21 5.60
CA PRO A 9 -2.91 -10.37 6.43
C PRO A 9 -1.51 -10.99 6.24
N LYS A 10 -1.01 -10.95 5.02
CA LYS A 10 0.27 -11.55 4.63
C LYS A 10 1.44 -10.58 4.65
N ASP A 11 1.20 -9.29 4.89
CA ASP A 11 2.25 -8.29 4.83
C ASP A 11 3.03 -8.21 6.13
N ALA A 12 4.34 -8.04 5.97
CA ALA A 12 5.24 -7.73 7.07
C ALA A 12 5.02 -6.29 7.56
N PHE A 13 5.37 -6.07 8.83
CA PHE A 13 5.41 -4.75 9.43
C PHE A 13 6.66 -4.63 10.30
N THR A 14 7.55 -3.69 9.96
CA THR A 14 8.80 -3.44 10.69
C THR A 14 8.68 -2.16 11.51
N ALA A 15 7.92 -2.24 12.60
CA ALA A 15 7.75 -1.13 13.55
C ALA A 15 9.09 -0.62 14.13
N SER A 16 10.11 -1.48 14.22
CA SER A 16 11.46 -1.13 14.62
C SER A 16 12.14 -0.19 13.63
N ALA A 17 11.85 -0.31 12.33
CA ALA A 17 12.33 0.63 11.31
C ALA A 17 11.72 2.02 11.52
N LEU A 18 10.42 2.11 11.82
CA LEU A 18 9.76 3.36 12.19
C LEU A 18 10.39 3.99 13.44
N LEU A 19 10.63 3.18 14.47
CA LEU A 19 11.21 3.66 15.71
C LEU A 19 12.62 4.23 15.47
N LYS A 20 13.46 3.53 14.72
CA LYS A 20 14.79 4.01 14.31
C LYS A 20 14.69 5.29 13.48
N TYR A 21 13.73 5.37 12.56
CA TYR A 21 13.50 6.56 11.73
C TYR A 21 13.14 7.79 12.58
N VAL A 22 12.15 7.66 13.47
CA VAL A 22 11.74 8.75 14.38
C VAL A 22 12.90 9.17 15.28
N MET A 23 13.72 8.24 15.77
CA MET A 23 14.90 8.56 16.58
C MET A 23 16.00 9.28 15.79
N ARG A 24 16.20 8.92 14.52
CA ARG A 24 17.13 9.61 13.62
C ARG A 24 16.69 11.06 13.39
N LEU A 25 15.40 11.28 13.14
CA LEU A 25 14.83 12.63 12.99
C LEU A 25 14.99 13.45 14.27
N ASP A 26 14.66 12.87 15.43
CA ASP A 26 14.77 13.54 16.74
C ASP A 26 16.22 13.95 17.05
N THR A 27 17.19 13.13 16.64
CA THR A 27 18.62 13.44 16.81
C THR A 27 19.08 14.55 15.86
N ARG A 28 18.64 14.55 14.59
CA ARG A 28 18.94 15.62 13.62
C ARG A 28 18.35 16.96 14.06
N ARG A 29 17.15 16.96 14.64
CA ARG A 29 16.47 18.17 15.12
C ARG A 29 17.15 18.81 16.33
N LYS A 30 17.72 18.03 17.26
CA LYS A 30 18.52 18.65 18.34
C LYS A 30 19.67 19.51 17.82
N ASN A 31 20.10 19.27 16.58
CA ASN A 31 21.15 20.04 15.91
C ASN A 31 20.61 21.19 15.04
N LEU A 32 19.30 21.25 14.77
CA LEU A 32 18.66 22.24 13.89
C LEU A 32 17.30 22.65 14.48
N THR A 33 17.14 23.92 14.88
CA THR A 33 15.86 24.50 15.34
C THR A 33 14.89 24.68 14.17
N LEU A 34 14.43 23.59 13.57
CA LEU A 34 13.41 23.57 12.54
C LEU A 34 12.11 23.02 13.12
N ASN A 35 11.00 23.68 12.76
CA ASN A 35 9.64 23.28 13.08
C ASN A 35 8.96 23.02 11.73
N ASP A 36 9.04 21.78 11.26
CA ASP A 36 8.83 21.39 9.85
C ASP A 36 7.78 20.27 9.68
N GLY A 37 7.06 19.91 10.74
CA GLY A 37 6.01 18.89 10.68
C GLY A 37 6.51 17.44 10.75
N HIS A 38 7.82 17.20 10.89
CA HIS A 38 8.34 15.84 11.00
C HIS A 38 8.02 15.16 12.36
N PRO A 39 7.69 13.85 12.36
CA PRO A 39 7.35 13.12 13.57
C PRO A 39 8.56 12.97 14.50
N HIS A 40 8.37 13.22 15.80
CA HIS A 40 9.36 13.03 16.84
C HIS A 40 8.79 12.14 17.95
N LEU A 41 9.64 11.56 18.79
CA LEU A 41 9.21 10.51 19.74
C LEU A 41 8.03 10.98 20.63
N ASN A 42 8.04 12.23 21.08
CA ASN A 42 6.96 12.83 21.89
C ASN A 42 5.67 13.21 21.11
N SER A 43 5.71 13.26 19.77
CA SER A 43 4.52 13.44 18.94
C SER A 43 3.84 12.11 18.63
N VAL A 44 4.62 11.03 18.57
CA VAL A 44 4.10 9.67 18.34
C VAL A 44 3.66 9.00 19.65
N VAL A 45 4.36 9.27 20.76
CA VAL A 45 4.04 8.70 22.08
C VAL A 45 3.13 9.64 22.86
N PRO A 46 1.90 9.20 23.25
CA PRO A 46 0.97 10.01 24.04
C PRO A 46 1.60 10.49 25.36
N PRO A 47 1.24 11.68 25.88
CA PRO A 47 1.85 12.25 27.09
C PRO A 47 1.96 11.27 28.28
N LYS A 48 0.92 10.46 28.49
CA LYS A 48 0.86 9.47 29.58
C LYS A 48 1.87 8.32 29.44
N LEU A 49 2.37 8.04 28.23
CA LEU A 49 3.27 6.94 27.94
C LEU A 49 4.73 7.39 27.70
N ARG A 50 5.01 8.69 27.77
CA ARG A 50 6.36 9.24 27.51
C ARG A 50 7.44 8.74 28.48
N PHE A 51 7.06 8.22 29.64
CA PHE A 51 8.00 7.56 30.55
C PHE A 51 8.65 6.31 29.93
N LEU A 52 8.06 5.71 28.88
CA LEU A 52 8.62 4.58 28.13
C LEU A 52 9.67 5.01 27.10
N ASN A 53 9.85 6.30 26.85
CA ASN A 53 10.83 6.79 25.86
C ASN A 53 12.26 6.24 26.07
N PRO A 54 12.81 6.11 27.30
CA PRO A 54 14.12 5.48 27.50
C PRO A 54 14.14 4.02 27.04
N VAL A 55 13.06 3.27 27.29
CA VAL A 55 12.92 1.88 26.85
C VAL A 55 12.89 1.81 25.33
N LEU A 56 12.08 2.66 24.68
CA LEU A 56 12.03 2.75 23.21
C LEU A 56 13.41 3.06 22.61
N ARG A 57 14.18 3.95 23.25
CA ARG A 57 15.56 4.23 22.81
C ARG A 57 16.49 3.02 22.95
N THR A 58 16.32 2.21 23.98
CA THR A 58 17.08 0.97 24.17
C THR A 58 16.68 -0.08 23.13
N VAL A 59 15.39 -0.22 22.84
CA VAL A 59 14.87 -1.13 21.81
C VAL A 59 15.52 -0.84 20.45
N ALA A 60 15.58 0.43 20.05
CA ALA A 60 16.15 0.82 18.76
C ALA A 60 17.65 0.51 18.59
N ARG A 61 18.37 0.25 19.70
CA ARG A 61 19.82 -0.03 19.72
C ARG A 61 20.14 -1.52 19.76
N SER A 62 19.14 -2.39 19.91
CA SER A 62 19.33 -3.84 20.02
C SER A 62 18.51 -4.56 18.97
N GLU A 63 19.16 -5.41 18.17
CA GLU A 63 18.50 -6.21 17.14
C GLU A 63 17.48 -7.20 17.72
N LEU A 64 17.82 -7.84 18.84
CA LEU A 64 16.91 -8.77 19.52
C LEU A 64 15.64 -8.06 19.99
N LEU A 65 15.77 -6.86 20.58
CA LEU A 65 14.62 -6.08 21.01
C LEU A 65 13.83 -5.54 19.83
N CYS A 66 14.48 -5.20 18.71
CA CYS A 66 13.80 -4.83 17.47
C CYS A 66 12.93 -5.97 16.94
N ASN A 67 13.45 -7.21 16.88
CA ASN A 67 12.68 -8.37 16.42
C ASN A 67 11.48 -8.66 17.34
N LEU A 68 11.67 -8.57 18.66
CA LEU A 68 10.56 -8.74 19.61
C LEU A 68 9.52 -7.62 19.46
N PHE A 69 9.97 -6.40 19.22
CA PHE A 69 9.11 -5.25 18.99
C PHE A 69 8.30 -5.39 17.70
N ASP A 70 8.92 -5.85 16.61
CA ASP A 70 8.24 -6.14 15.34
C ASP A 70 7.21 -7.25 15.50
N LEU A 71 7.52 -8.31 16.25
CA LEU A 71 6.57 -9.38 16.57
C LEU A 71 5.38 -8.86 17.39
N ALA A 72 5.63 -8.05 18.41
CA ALA A 72 4.56 -7.45 19.20
C ALA A 72 3.68 -6.51 18.34
N ALA A 73 4.32 -5.71 17.49
CA ALA A 73 3.63 -4.81 16.56
C ALA A 73 2.82 -5.58 15.51
N TYR A 74 3.31 -6.75 15.07
CA TYR A 74 2.55 -7.64 14.20
C TYR A 74 1.20 -7.98 14.85
N PHE A 75 1.14 -8.42 16.11
CA PHE A 75 -0.14 -8.76 16.74
C PHE A 75 -1.04 -7.55 17.03
N TYR A 76 -0.45 -6.37 17.20
CA TYR A 76 -1.19 -5.14 17.46
C TYR A 76 -1.87 -4.58 16.20
N ALA A 77 -1.21 -4.66 15.04
CA ALA A 77 -1.68 -3.96 13.85
C ALA A 77 -2.95 -4.61 13.26
N PRO A 78 -4.02 -3.85 13.02
CA PRO A 78 -5.26 -4.40 12.49
C PRO A 78 -5.13 -4.77 11.01
N ARG A 79 -5.76 -5.88 10.61
CA ARG A 79 -5.72 -6.43 9.23
C ARG A 79 -7.10 -6.67 8.62
N GLY A 80 -8.15 -6.25 9.32
CA GLY A 80 -9.54 -6.62 9.00
C GLY A 80 -10.01 -6.07 7.66
N CYS A 81 -9.73 -4.79 7.39
CA CYS A 81 -10.23 -4.11 6.20
C CYS A 81 -9.69 -4.73 4.91
N ILE A 82 -8.36 -4.92 4.82
CA ILE A 82 -7.74 -5.52 3.64
C ILE A 82 -8.14 -6.98 3.45
N ARG A 83 -8.31 -7.73 4.55
CA ARG A 83 -8.82 -9.11 4.48
C ARG A 83 -10.18 -9.17 3.78
N LEU A 84 -11.11 -8.26 4.11
CA LEU A 84 -12.44 -8.20 3.49
C LEU A 84 -12.36 -7.85 2.00
N LEU A 85 -11.53 -6.88 1.61
CA LEU A 85 -11.34 -6.54 0.19
C LEU A 85 -10.78 -7.72 -0.62
N SER A 86 -9.87 -8.49 -0.02
CA SER A 86 -9.22 -9.65 -0.64
C SER A 86 -10.19 -10.82 -0.93
N GLU A 87 -11.44 -10.76 -0.45
CA GLU A 87 -12.47 -11.76 -0.77
C GLU A 87 -13.06 -11.56 -2.17
N TYR A 88 -13.03 -10.33 -2.70
CA TYR A 88 -13.66 -9.96 -3.98
C TYR A 88 -12.69 -9.38 -5.01
N TYR A 89 -11.56 -8.85 -4.54
CA TYR A 89 -10.55 -8.23 -5.38
C TYR A 89 -9.19 -8.87 -5.16
N THR A 90 -8.38 -8.89 -6.21
CA THR A 90 -7.00 -9.32 -6.17
C THR A 90 -6.08 -8.13 -5.88
N ASP A 91 -5.22 -8.27 -4.88
CA ASP A 91 -4.11 -7.36 -4.61
C ASP A 91 -3.05 -7.50 -5.71
N CYS A 92 -2.97 -6.51 -6.62
CA CYS A 92 -2.13 -6.59 -7.81
C CYS A 92 -0.64 -6.76 -7.48
N PHE A 93 -0.14 -6.02 -6.47
CA PHE A 93 1.26 -6.12 -6.09
C PHE A 93 1.57 -7.53 -5.56
N ARG A 94 0.74 -8.04 -4.65
CA ARG A 94 0.98 -9.37 -4.06
C ARG A 94 0.75 -10.51 -5.07
N HIS A 95 -0.08 -10.29 -6.09
CA HIS A 95 -0.30 -11.25 -7.18
C HIS A 95 0.99 -11.48 -7.99
N LEU A 96 1.69 -10.40 -8.37
CA LEU A 96 2.94 -10.49 -9.13
C LEU A 96 4.17 -10.73 -8.24
N HIS A 97 4.17 -10.21 -7.02
CA HIS A 97 5.31 -10.24 -6.10
C HIS A 97 4.96 -10.94 -4.78
N PRO A 98 4.78 -12.28 -4.79
CA PRO A 98 4.26 -13.02 -3.64
C PRO A 98 5.14 -12.96 -2.39
N HIS A 99 6.44 -12.67 -2.53
CA HIS A 99 7.41 -12.70 -1.44
C HIS A 99 8.10 -11.36 -1.17
N GLU A 100 7.88 -10.34 -2.00
CA GLU A 100 8.52 -9.04 -1.81
C GLU A 100 7.82 -8.24 -0.71
N GLN A 101 8.57 -7.38 -0.03
CA GLN A 101 8.00 -6.55 1.04
C GLN A 101 7.05 -5.49 0.48
N GLY A 102 7.44 -4.82 -0.62
CA GLY A 102 6.62 -3.79 -1.26
C GLY A 102 6.28 -2.61 -0.34
N PHE A 103 7.13 -2.28 0.62
CA PHE A 103 6.83 -1.24 1.59
C PHE A 103 6.67 0.13 0.90
N THR A 104 5.64 0.86 1.31
CA THR A 104 5.28 2.16 0.74
C THR A 104 5.44 3.28 1.76
N CYS A 105 5.37 2.98 3.06
CA CYS A 105 5.41 4.00 4.11
C CYS A 105 6.32 3.60 5.28
N PRO A 106 7.04 4.57 5.88
CA PRO A 106 7.34 5.90 5.32
C PRO A 106 8.38 5.76 4.20
N ALA A 107 8.28 6.59 3.16
CA ALA A 107 9.20 6.55 2.02
C ALA A 107 10.68 6.62 2.43
N ALA A 108 11.00 7.43 3.45
CA ALA A 108 12.36 7.62 3.94
C ALA A 108 12.90 6.52 4.87
N ALA A 109 12.05 5.58 5.27
CA ALA A 109 12.39 4.40 6.04
C ALA A 109 11.28 3.34 5.92
N PRO A 110 11.15 2.69 4.75
CA PRO A 110 9.98 1.85 4.44
C PRO A 110 9.79 0.76 5.50
N ALA A 111 8.58 0.70 6.05
CA ALA A 111 8.29 -0.14 7.22
C ALA A 111 7.03 -1.00 7.07
N GLY A 112 6.12 -0.60 6.20
CA GLY A 112 4.96 -1.41 5.85
C GLY A 112 4.39 -0.97 4.51
N ARG A 113 3.61 -1.86 3.92
CA ARG A 113 2.84 -1.57 2.72
C ARG A 113 1.42 -1.21 3.13
N ILE A 114 1.03 0.03 2.87
CA ILE A 114 -0.30 0.52 3.23
C ILE A 114 -1.03 1.16 2.05
N ASP A 115 -0.38 1.22 0.89
CA ASP A 115 -0.92 1.67 -0.37
C ASP A 115 -1.06 0.45 -1.30
N TYR A 116 -2.24 0.31 -1.92
CA TYR A 116 -2.63 -0.89 -2.65
C TYR A 116 -3.32 -0.54 -3.96
N ILE A 117 -3.17 -1.40 -4.95
CA ILE A 117 -4.01 -1.44 -6.15
C ILE A 117 -4.73 -2.78 -6.14
N PHE A 118 -6.07 -2.73 -6.15
CA PHE A 118 -6.94 -3.91 -6.20
C PHE A 118 -7.62 -3.98 -7.57
N ALA A 119 -7.65 -5.17 -8.16
CA ALA A 119 -8.32 -5.44 -9.42
C ALA A 119 -9.38 -6.52 -9.23
N ASP A 120 -10.52 -6.40 -9.91
CA ASP A 120 -11.49 -7.50 -9.99
C ASP A 120 -10.94 -8.64 -10.87
N PRO A 121 -11.58 -9.82 -10.87
CA PRO A 121 -11.11 -10.97 -11.64
C PRO A 121 -10.94 -10.73 -13.15
N THR A 122 -11.73 -9.84 -13.76
CA THR A 122 -11.62 -9.51 -15.19
C THR A 122 -10.40 -8.62 -15.44
N LEU A 123 -10.14 -7.66 -14.55
CA LEU A 123 -9.04 -6.72 -14.72
C LEU A 123 -7.69 -7.36 -14.36
N VAL A 124 -7.65 -8.27 -13.38
CA VAL A 124 -6.40 -8.96 -13.00
C VAL A 124 -5.85 -9.84 -14.11
N GLU A 125 -6.69 -10.40 -14.97
CA GLU A 125 -6.26 -11.15 -16.18
C GLU A 125 -5.42 -10.29 -17.13
N ARG A 126 -5.54 -8.97 -17.03
CA ARG A 126 -4.81 -8.01 -17.86
C ARG A 126 -3.64 -7.37 -17.13
N LEU A 127 -3.37 -7.74 -15.88
CA LEU A 127 -2.30 -7.14 -15.10
C LEU A 127 -0.94 -7.54 -15.68
N GLU A 128 -0.21 -6.56 -16.22
CA GLU A 128 1.12 -6.77 -16.83
C GLU A 128 2.24 -6.42 -15.85
N MET A 129 2.02 -5.41 -15.00
CA MET A 129 3.03 -4.88 -14.08
C MET A 129 2.36 -4.31 -12.84
N CYS A 130 3.01 -4.43 -11.67
CA CYS A 130 2.67 -3.65 -10.48
C CYS A 130 3.87 -3.52 -9.55
N HIS A 131 4.35 -2.31 -9.28
CA HIS A 131 5.53 -2.11 -8.44
C HIS A 131 5.47 -0.80 -7.65
N VAL A 132 6.36 -0.67 -6.65
CA VAL A 132 6.53 0.54 -5.85
C VAL A 132 7.57 1.43 -6.54
N LEU A 133 7.21 2.69 -6.79
CA LEU A 133 8.11 3.69 -7.37
C LEU A 133 8.98 4.31 -6.27
N VAL A 134 10.24 3.86 -6.20
CA VAL A 134 11.25 4.39 -5.26
C VAL A 134 11.92 5.66 -5.81
N THR A 135 12.05 5.74 -7.13
CA THR A 135 12.64 6.85 -7.88
C THR A 135 11.76 7.19 -9.08
N GLY A 136 11.54 8.48 -9.29
CA GLY A 136 10.85 9.01 -10.47
C GLY A 136 11.81 9.31 -11.62
N GLU A 137 11.34 10.12 -12.57
CA GLU A 137 12.18 10.65 -13.67
C GLU A 137 13.38 11.43 -13.10
N ASP A 138 14.48 11.45 -13.87
CA ASP A 138 15.75 12.09 -13.50
C ASP A 138 16.31 11.66 -12.12
N ASP A 139 16.07 10.40 -11.73
CA ASP A 139 16.49 9.81 -10.45
C ASP A 139 15.94 10.55 -9.21
N PHE A 140 14.83 11.28 -9.34
CA PHE A 140 14.24 11.99 -8.22
C PHE A 140 13.73 11.00 -7.15
N LEU A 141 14.29 11.07 -5.94
CA LEU A 141 13.94 10.15 -4.86
C LEU A 141 12.49 10.35 -4.39
N GLY A 142 11.71 9.27 -4.32
CA GLY A 142 10.31 9.31 -3.89
C GLY A 142 10.12 9.88 -2.48
N GLU A 143 11.09 9.68 -1.57
CA GLU A 143 11.07 10.26 -0.22
C GLU A 143 11.11 11.80 -0.18
N HIS A 144 11.52 12.45 -1.28
CA HIS A 144 11.47 13.90 -1.42
C HIS A 144 10.13 14.39 -1.96
N ALA A 145 9.34 13.52 -2.61
CA ALA A 145 8.02 13.87 -3.14
C ALA A 145 6.92 13.74 -2.08
N SER A 146 6.99 12.70 -1.25
CA SER A 146 5.98 12.38 -0.25
C SER A 146 6.57 11.51 0.86
N ASP A 147 5.86 11.42 1.99
CA ASP A 147 6.12 10.44 3.04
C ASP A 147 5.64 9.03 2.68
N HIS A 148 4.91 8.86 1.56
CA HIS A 148 4.56 7.58 0.96
C HIS A 148 5.20 7.42 -0.43
N LEU A 149 5.61 6.21 -0.77
CA LEU A 149 6.01 5.85 -2.12
C LEU A 149 4.77 5.52 -2.95
N ALA A 150 4.75 5.98 -4.20
CA ALA A 150 3.67 5.66 -5.12
C ALA A 150 3.71 4.16 -5.50
N VAL A 151 2.53 3.59 -5.70
CA VAL A 151 2.36 2.26 -6.28
C VAL A 151 1.79 2.44 -7.68
N THR A 152 2.37 1.77 -8.66
CA THR A 152 1.90 1.79 -10.05
C THR A 152 1.46 0.40 -10.48
N ALA A 153 0.52 0.33 -11.42
CA ALA A 153 0.14 -0.89 -12.10
C ALA A 153 -0.22 -0.59 -13.56
N GLU A 154 0.15 -1.50 -14.46
CA GLU A 154 -0.19 -1.44 -15.87
C GLU A 154 -1.10 -2.61 -16.23
N PHE A 155 -2.15 -2.33 -16.99
CA PHE A 155 -3.12 -3.30 -17.45
C PHE A 155 -3.20 -3.28 -18.98
N GLY A 156 -3.02 -4.43 -19.61
CA GLY A 156 -3.04 -4.60 -21.05
C GLY A 156 -4.41 -4.37 -21.69
N LEU A 157 -4.41 -4.21 -23.02
CA LEU A 157 -5.63 -4.13 -23.82
C LEU A 157 -6.22 -5.54 -24.00
N GLY A 158 -7.32 -5.85 -23.31
CA GLY A 158 -8.10 -7.04 -23.61
C GLY A 158 -9.24 -6.75 -24.59
N VAL A 159 -9.30 -7.52 -25.69
CA VAL A 159 -10.47 -7.58 -26.56
C VAL A 159 -11.61 -8.20 -25.75
N VAL A 160 -12.67 -7.42 -25.49
CA VAL A 160 -13.91 -7.98 -24.96
C VAL A 160 -14.43 -8.95 -26.05
N PRO A 161 -14.64 -10.24 -25.77
CA PRO A 161 -15.31 -11.11 -26.73
C PRO A 161 -16.65 -10.44 -27.04
N GLU A 162 -16.90 -10.15 -28.32
CA GLU A 162 -18.14 -9.51 -28.76
C GLU A 162 -19.32 -10.18 -28.05
N VAL A 163 -20.10 -9.37 -27.34
CA VAL A 163 -21.43 -9.75 -26.88
C VAL A 163 -22.11 -10.44 -28.06
N PRO A 164 -22.61 -11.68 -27.94
CA PRO A 164 -23.25 -12.35 -29.06
C PRO A 164 -24.33 -11.43 -29.58
N ALA A 165 -24.25 -11.07 -30.86
CA ALA A 165 -25.23 -10.21 -31.49
C ALA A 165 -26.62 -10.76 -31.18
N THR A 166 -27.43 -9.97 -30.49
CA THR A 166 -28.87 -10.21 -30.38
C THR A 166 -29.39 -10.54 -31.77
N PRO A 167 -30.17 -11.62 -31.95
CA PRO A 167 -30.71 -11.95 -33.25
C PRO A 167 -31.46 -10.74 -33.78
N THR A 168 -31.02 -10.20 -34.91
CA THR A 168 -31.75 -9.18 -35.64
C THR A 168 -33.07 -9.81 -36.09
N ASP A 169 -34.14 -9.47 -35.39
CA ASP A 169 -35.50 -9.61 -35.91
C ASP A 169 -35.59 -8.75 -37.17
N ASN A 170 -35.48 -9.38 -38.34
CA ASN A 170 -35.94 -8.83 -39.61
C ASN A 170 -36.05 -9.96 -40.64
N ALA A 171 -37.26 -10.52 -40.73
CA ALA A 171 -37.77 -11.04 -41.98
C ALA A 171 -39.13 -10.39 -42.23
N ILE A 172 -39.10 -9.25 -42.92
CA ILE A 172 -40.25 -8.69 -43.63
C ILE A 172 -40.63 -9.68 -44.72
N SER A 173 -41.90 -10.12 -44.73
CA SER A 173 -42.54 -10.64 -45.95
C SER A 173 -43.68 -9.71 -46.32
N ASP A 174 -43.35 -8.69 -47.11
CA ASP A 174 -44.30 -8.02 -47.99
C ASP A 174 -44.63 -8.99 -49.13
N SER A 175 -45.85 -9.51 -49.16
CA SER A 175 -46.41 -10.11 -50.37
C SER A 175 -47.74 -9.45 -50.70
N ALA A 176 -47.71 -8.71 -51.80
CA ALA A 176 -48.79 -8.10 -52.55
C ALA A 176 -50.10 -8.90 -52.61
N VAL A 177 -51.24 -8.21 -52.46
CA VAL A 177 -52.47 -8.53 -53.20
C VAL A 177 -53.15 -7.25 -53.65
N SER A 178 -53.22 -7.07 -54.97
CA SER A 178 -53.98 -6.05 -55.68
C SER A 178 -55.42 -6.52 -55.97
N ARG A 179 -56.42 -5.71 -55.58
CA ARG A 179 -57.72 -5.39 -56.26
C ARG A 179 -58.68 -6.54 -56.66
N PRO A 180 -60.01 -6.32 -56.76
CA PRO A 180 -60.72 -5.20 -57.41
C PRO A 180 -61.23 -4.11 -56.46
#